data_AF-A0A834HH69-F1
#
_entry.id   AF-A0A834HH69-F1
#
_cell.length_a   1.000
_cell.length_b   1.000
_cell.length_c   1.000
_cell.angle_alpha   90.00
_cell.angle_beta   90.00
_cell.angle_gamma   90.00
#
_symmetry.space_group_name_H-M   'P 1'
#
loop_
_entity.id
_entity.type
_entity.pdbx_description
1 polymer ?
#
loop_
_entity_poly.entity_id
_entity_poly.type
_entity_poly.pdbx_seq_one_letter_code
_entity_poly.pdbx_strand_id
1 'polypeptide(L)'
;MAESLSKPVQELIVKGGELPEKYIYKKGENAATDVSYPPIEVPVIDLSLLASQSTAGEEELRKLRSALGSCGCIQAINHGMTASFLDQVHEIGKQFFALPIDEKQKYSRTVGDIEGFHAADSVLSEHQTLDWTDRLFITIYPEDKINLRFWPENPENFREILNEYTRNLSLMKEFLLKSMAKSLNIEEDCFLKQYGEGAMMVAGFNFYLPCPRPDLTVYLSTVYLSTIMSNGMFKSPMHRVVTNSERERLTLAVFCHPDAKMEIGPVEELIDEKRPRLYKTMKDYVAIYFENDKLNKRPIDAVTI
;
A
#
# COMPACT_ATOMS: atom_id res chain seq x y z
N MET A 1 7.53 -26.51 -5.99
CA MET A 1 7.26 -26.80 -4.57
C MET A 1 5.83 -26.43 -4.27
N ALA A 2 5.16 -27.13 -3.35
CA ALA A 2 3.81 -26.77 -2.93
C ALA A 2 3.85 -25.48 -2.09
N GLU A 3 2.97 -24.53 -2.40
CA GLU A 3 2.79 -23.31 -1.61
C GLU A 3 2.35 -23.69 -0.19
N SER A 4 2.96 -23.08 0.83
CA SER A 4 2.60 -23.31 2.24
C SER A 4 2.50 -22.00 2.99
N LEU A 5 1.55 -21.93 3.92
CA LEU A 5 1.32 -20.76 4.76
C LEU A 5 2.35 -20.68 5.88
N SER A 6 2.82 -19.48 6.15
CA SER A 6 3.72 -19.22 7.27
C SER A 6 2.91 -19.13 8.59
N LYS A 7 3.58 -19.41 9.71
CA LYS A 7 2.95 -19.36 11.05
C LYS A 7 2.93 -17.93 11.59
N PRO A 8 1.87 -17.51 12.29
CA PRO A 8 1.80 -16.23 13.01
C PRO A 8 3.06 -15.89 13.77
N VAL A 9 3.58 -14.69 13.57
CA VAL A 9 4.76 -14.20 14.29
C VAL A 9 4.46 -14.15 15.80
N GLN A 10 3.20 -13.88 16.18
CA GLN A 10 2.73 -14.02 17.55
C GLN A 10 3.00 -15.41 18.16
N GLU A 11 2.88 -16.49 17.38
CA GLU A 11 3.19 -17.85 17.87
C GLU A 11 4.70 -18.13 17.95
N LEU A 12 5.51 -17.48 17.10
CA LEU A 12 6.96 -17.66 17.08
C LEU A 12 7.63 -17.05 18.32
N ILE A 13 7.15 -15.89 18.77
CA ILE A 13 7.68 -15.19 19.96
C ILE A 13 7.44 -16.02 21.24
N VAL A 14 6.27 -16.67 21.36
CA VAL A 14 5.90 -17.48 22.54
C VAL A 14 6.84 -18.68 22.73
N LYS A 15 7.49 -19.16 21.67
CA LYS A 15 8.43 -20.29 21.73
C LYS A 15 9.86 -19.91 22.16
N GLY A 16 10.10 -18.64 22.51
CA GLY A 16 11.32 -18.20 23.20
C GLY A 16 12.63 -18.35 22.42
N GLY A 17 12.59 -18.47 21.09
CA GLY A 17 13.76 -18.79 20.27
C GLY A 17 14.04 -17.74 19.20
N GLU A 18 15.34 -17.52 18.97
CA GLU A 18 16.01 -16.76 17.92
C GLU A 18 15.21 -16.51 16.62
N LEU A 19 15.44 -15.35 15.99
CA LEU A 19 14.85 -14.97 14.70
C LEU A 19 15.10 -16.06 13.64
N PRO A 20 14.06 -16.75 13.11
CA PRO A 20 14.28 -17.83 12.16
C PRO A 20 14.92 -17.33 10.87
N GLU A 21 15.76 -18.16 10.23
CA GLU A 21 16.54 -17.76 9.04
C GLU A 21 15.70 -17.16 7.90
N LYS A 22 14.45 -17.60 7.73
CA LYS A 22 13.54 -17.07 6.70
C LYS A 22 13.15 -15.62 6.93
N TYR A 23 13.29 -15.08 8.13
CA TYR A 23 13.03 -13.67 8.45
C TYR A 23 14.31 -12.84 8.49
N ILE A 24 15.47 -13.45 8.25
CA ILE A 24 16.76 -12.77 8.22
C ILE A 24 17.00 -12.27 6.80
N TYR A 25 17.01 -10.96 6.65
CA TYR A 25 17.46 -10.29 5.45
C TYR A 25 18.95 -10.59 5.22
N LYS A 26 19.27 -11.22 4.08
CA LYS A 26 20.67 -11.51 3.70
C LYS A 26 21.22 -10.38 2.83
N LYS A 27 22.29 -9.75 3.32
CA LYS A 27 23.03 -8.69 2.63
C LYS A 27 23.45 -9.15 1.23
N GLY A 28 23.15 -8.36 0.20
CA GLY A 28 23.38 -8.72 -1.21
C GLY A 28 22.22 -9.40 -1.96
N GLU A 29 21.10 -9.76 -1.31
CA GLU A 29 19.90 -10.25 -2.01
C GLU A 29 19.12 -9.12 -2.69
N ASN A 30 19.22 -7.89 -2.18
CA ASN A 30 18.57 -6.72 -2.77
C ASN A 30 19.48 -5.48 -2.65
N ALA A 31 20.04 -5.00 -3.77
CA ALA A 31 20.98 -3.87 -3.76
C ALA A 31 20.39 -2.57 -3.20
N ALA A 32 19.05 -2.46 -3.15
CA ALA A 32 18.34 -1.28 -2.67
C ALA A 32 18.34 -1.10 -1.14
N THR A 33 18.58 -2.15 -0.34
CA THR A 33 18.52 -2.10 1.13
C THR A 33 19.90 -2.01 1.79
N ASP A 34 20.97 -2.27 1.04
CA ASP A 34 22.36 -2.17 1.51
C ASP A 34 22.87 -0.71 1.53
N VAL A 35 22.07 0.23 1.01
CA VAL A 35 22.37 1.66 0.93
C VAL A 35 21.59 2.40 2.03
N SER A 36 22.33 3.11 2.89
CA SER A 36 21.73 4.06 3.83
C SER A 36 21.31 5.30 3.06
N TYR A 37 20.00 5.51 2.93
CA TYR A 37 19.45 6.74 2.40
C TYR A 37 19.16 7.72 3.53
N PRO A 38 19.42 9.03 3.35
CA PRO A 38 19.03 10.03 4.32
C PRO A 38 17.50 10.01 4.50
N PRO A 39 16.99 10.30 5.71
CA PRO A 39 15.56 10.46 5.92
C PRO A 39 15.01 11.50 4.95
N ILE A 40 13.95 11.14 4.23
CA ILE A 40 13.24 12.08 3.37
C ILE A 40 12.20 12.79 4.23
N GLU A 41 12.25 14.11 4.26
CA GLU A 41 11.18 14.91 4.85
C GLU A 41 9.97 14.89 3.92
N VAL A 42 8.87 14.28 4.38
CA VAL A 42 7.65 14.11 3.57
C VAL A 42 6.83 15.40 3.62
N PRO A 43 6.62 16.08 2.49
CA PRO A 43 5.89 17.35 2.46
C PRO A 43 4.45 17.20 2.95
N VAL A 44 4.00 18.16 3.75
CA VAL A 44 2.61 18.26 4.21
C VAL A 44 1.77 18.99 3.16
N ILE A 45 0.63 18.43 2.75
CA ILE A 45 -0.31 19.03 1.81
C ILE A 45 -1.66 19.26 2.50
N ASP A 46 -2.15 20.48 2.43
CA ASP A 46 -3.47 20.87 2.93
C ASP A 46 -4.54 20.64 1.85
N LEU A 47 -5.37 19.62 2.05
CA LEU A 47 -6.40 19.26 1.08
C LEU A 47 -7.49 20.33 0.96
N SER A 48 -7.71 21.14 1.99
CA SER A 48 -8.70 22.23 1.96
C SER A 48 -8.24 23.38 1.05
N LEU A 49 -6.93 23.61 0.95
CA LEU A 49 -6.36 24.61 0.05
C LEU A 49 -6.37 24.14 -1.41
N LEU A 50 -6.17 22.85 -1.67
CA LEU A 50 -6.26 22.29 -3.04
C LEU A 50 -7.65 22.48 -3.67
N ALA A 51 -8.71 22.54 -2.87
CA ALA A 51 -10.07 22.82 -3.32
C ALA A 51 -10.30 24.31 -3.62
N SER A 52 -9.39 25.20 -3.20
CA SER A 52 -9.51 26.65 -3.37
C SER A 52 -9.03 27.11 -4.74
N GLN A 53 -9.72 28.10 -5.33
CA GLN A 53 -9.26 28.84 -6.51
C GLN A 53 -8.46 30.10 -6.14
N SER A 54 -8.04 30.23 -4.89
CA SER A 54 -7.21 31.35 -4.43
C SER A 54 -5.73 31.16 -4.83
N THR A 55 -4.94 32.23 -4.73
CA THR A 55 -3.48 32.17 -4.88
C THR A 55 -2.84 31.14 -3.92
N ALA A 56 -3.41 30.97 -2.72
CA ALA A 56 -2.95 29.94 -1.78
C ALA A 56 -3.23 28.52 -2.31
N GLY A 57 -4.36 28.30 -2.98
CA GLY A 57 -4.68 27.02 -3.61
C GLY A 57 -3.77 26.69 -4.80
N GLU A 58 -3.43 27.68 -5.63
CA GLU A 58 -2.46 27.51 -6.71
C GLU A 58 -1.06 27.16 -6.19
N GLU A 59 -0.64 27.82 -5.09
CA GLU A 59 0.61 27.53 -4.43
C GLU A 59 0.65 26.12 -3.84
N GLU A 60 -0.45 25.68 -3.19
CA GLU A 60 -0.55 24.33 -2.64
C GLU A 60 -0.57 23.26 -3.75
N LEU A 61 -1.19 23.56 -4.91
CA LEU A 61 -1.16 22.68 -6.09
C LEU A 61 0.26 22.54 -6.65
N ARG A 62 1.03 23.63 -6.70
CA ARG A 62 2.43 23.61 -7.12
C ARG A 62 3.29 22.81 -6.13
N LYS A 63 3.02 22.94 -4.83
CA LYS A 63 3.67 22.16 -3.78
C LYS A 63 3.36 20.67 -3.91
N LEU A 64 2.12 20.30 -4.20
CA LEU A 64 1.72 18.91 -4.49
C LEU A 64 2.53 18.35 -5.67
N ARG A 65 2.58 19.07 -6.80
CA ARG A 65 3.37 18.66 -7.97
C ARG A 65 4.84 18.44 -7.61
N SER A 66 5.42 19.38 -6.88
CA SER A 66 6.82 19.33 -6.46
C SER A 66 7.11 18.14 -5.54
N ALA A 67 6.24 17.89 -4.56
CA ALA A 67 6.35 16.77 -3.64
C ALA A 67 6.30 15.43 -4.39
N LEU A 68 5.28 15.25 -5.24
CA LEU A 68 5.13 14.02 -6.02
C LEU A 68 6.27 13.82 -7.04
N GLY A 69 6.82 14.89 -7.61
CA GLY A 69 7.92 14.82 -8.57
C GLY A 69 9.30 14.62 -7.96
N SER A 70 9.46 14.81 -6.65
CA SER A 70 10.74 14.66 -5.93
C SER A 70 10.76 13.44 -5.03
N CYS A 71 9.88 13.39 -4.03
CA CYS A 71 9.82 12.32 -3.04
C CYS A 71 8.75 11.27 -3.35
N GLY A 72 7.67 11.62 -4.06
CA GLY A 72 6.61 10.67 -4.43
C GLY A 72 5.64 10.30 -3.31
N CYS A 73 5.73 10.97 -2.15
CA CYS A 73 4.82 10.78 -1.03
C CYS A 73 4.44 12.11 -0.39
N ILE A 74 3.29 12.17 0.27
CA ILE A 74 2.79 13.37 0.96
C ILE A 74 2.16 12.99 2.30
N GLN A 75 2.14 13.94 3.23
CA GLN A 75 1.29 13.88 4.42
C GLN A 75 0.09 14.79 4.16
N ALA A 76 -1.13 14.24 4.16
CA ALA A 76 -2.32 15.05 3.99
C ALA A 76 -2.82 15.59 5.34
N ILE A 77 -3.18 16.88 5.39
CA ILE A 77 -3.92 17.48 6.51
C ILE A 77 -5.23 18.08 6.01
N ASN A 78 -6.14 18.38 6.93
CA ASN A 78 -7.46 18.95 6.61
C ASN A 78 -8.23 18.11 5.57
N HIS A 79 -8.06 16.79 5.64
CA HIS A 79 -8.67 15.79 4.74
C HIS A 79 -10.13 15.45 5.10
N GLY A 80 -10.74 16.18 6.03
CA GLY A 80 -12.18 16.05 6.36
C GLY A 80 -12.55 14.95 7.37
N MET A 81 -11.61 14.09 7.79
CA MET A 81 -11.85 13.08 8.83
C MET A 81 -11.37 13.60 10.19
N THR A 82 -12.19 13.41 11.23
CA THR A 82 -11.85 13.86 12.59
C THR A 82 -10.80 12.94 13.23
N ALA A 83 -9.99 13.50 14.13
CA ALA A 83 -9.00 12.71 14.88
C ALA A 83 -9.66 11.56 15.66
N SER A 84 -10.80 11.83 16.32
CA SER A 84 -11.56 10.82 17.06
C SER A 84 -12.11 9.69 16.19
N PHE A 85 -12.41 9.95 14.92
CA PHE A 85 -12.82 8.91 13.99
C PHE A 85 -11.62 8.06 13.54
N LEU A 86 -10.48 8.70 13.24
CA LEU A 86 -9.25 7.99 12.91
C LEU A 86 -8.75 7.13 14.09
N ASP A 87 -8.92 7.59 15.32
CA ASP A 87 -8.64 6.81 16.53
C ASP A 87 -9.50 5.54 16.59
N GLN A 88 -10.79 5.63 16.23
CA GLN A 88 -11.68 4.46 16.14
C GLN A 88 -11.25 3.49 15.04
N VAL A 89 -10.88 3.99 13.86
CA VAL A 89 -10.35 3.16 12.75
C VAL A 89 -9.09 2.41 13.17
N HIS A 90 -8.22 3.06 13.96
CA HIS A 90 -7.04 2.41 14.49
C HIS A 90 -7.38 1.40 15.60
N GLU A 91 -8.35 1.73 16.45
CA GLU A 91 -8.77 0.91 17.59
C GLU A 91 -9.41 -0.41 17.16
N ILE A 92 -10.23 -0.43 16.10
CA ILE A 92 -10.82 -1.69 15.60
C ILE A 92 -9.75 -2.70 15.17
N GLY A 93 -8.63 -2.22 14.59
CA GLY A 93 -7.51 -3.07 14.24
C GLY A 93 -6.78 -3.60 15.47
N LYS A 94 -6.55 -2.75 16.47
CA LYS A 94 -5.93 -3.18 17.74
C LYS A 94 -6.75 -4.25 18.43
N GLN A 95 -8.06 -4.05 18.53
CA GLN A 95 -8.98 -4.99 19.16
C GLN A 95 -8.97 -6.33 18.44
N PHE A 96 -8.98 -6.32 17.10
CA PHE A 96 -8.83 -7.55 16.31
C PHE A 96 -7.52 -8.28 16.61
N PHE A 97 -6.37 -7.60 16.58
CA PHE A 97 -5.07 -8.25 16.82
C PHE A 97 -4.86 -8.70 18.27
N ALA A 98 -5.58 -8.10 19.23
CA ALA A 98 -5.62 -8.50 20.64
C ALA A 98 -6.45 -9.77 20.90
N LEU A 99 -7.26 -10.22 19.92
CA LEU A 99 -8.03 -11.47 20.06
C LEU A 99 -7.10 -12.69 20.21
N PRO A 100 -7.60 -13.77 20.85
CA PRO A 100 -6.95 -15.08 20.82
C PRO A 100 -6.63 -15.55 19.40
N ILE A 101 -5.58 -16.37 19.26
CA ILE A 101 -5.09 -16.78 17.93
C ILE A 101 -6.10 -17.63 17.15
N ASP A 102 -6.84 -18.48 17.86
CA ASP A 102 -7.93 -19.31 17.35
C ASP A 102 -9.10 -18.47 16.81
N GLU A 103 -9.40 -17.33 17.45
CA GLU A 103 -10.40 -16.38 16.96
C GLU A 103 -9.94 -15.70 15.66
N LYS A 104 -8.67 -15.30 15.57
CA LYS A 104 -8.11 -14.70 14.34
C LYS A 104 -7.99 -15.70 13.19
N GLN A 105 -7.67 -16.96 13.50
CA GLN A 105 -7.53 -18.03 12.51
C GLN A 105 -8.84 -18.39 11.79
N LYS A 106 -10.00 -17.99 12.33
CA LYS A 106 -11.30 -18.08 11.62
C LYS A 106 -11.28 -17.32 10.29
N TYR A 107 -10.51 -16.24 10.22
CA TYR A 107 -10.35 -15.39 9.06
C TYR A 107 -9.13 -15.75 8.22
N SER A 108 -8.48 -16.89 8.47
CA SER A 108 -7.22 -17.23 7.82
C SER A 108 -7.32 -17.29 6.30
N ARG A 109 -6.31 -16.71 5.65
CA ARG A 109 -6.09 -16.82 4.21
C ARG A 109 -5.93 -18.28 3.80
N THR A 110 -6.50 -18.67 2.65
CA THR A 110 -6.25 -19.98 2.06
C THR A 110 -5.29 -19.89 0.88
N VAL A 111 -4.73 -21.04 0.46
CA VAL A 111 -3.81 -21.10 -0.68
C VAL A 111 -4.51 -20.59 -1.94
N GLY A 112 -3.92 -19.59 -2.60
CA GLY A 112 -4.47 -18.94 -3.79
C GLY A 112 -5.37 -17.72 -3.51
N ASP A 113 -5.89 -17.56 -2.29
CA ASP A 113 -6.58 -16.32 -1.91
C ASP A 113 -5.55 -15.18 -1.74
N ILE A 114 -6.01 -13.93 -1.89
CA ILE A 114 -5.23 -12.73 -1.51
C ILE A 114 -5.72 -12.09 -0.21
N GLU A 115 -6.89 -12.50 0.27
CA GLU A 115 -7.55 -11.97 1.46
C GLU A 115 -7.41 -12.95 2.64
N GLY A 116 -7.60 -12.41 3.84
CA GLY A 116 -7.61 -13.13 5.10
C GLY A 116 -6.44 -12.76 6.02
N PHE A 117 -6.51 -13.32 7.23
CA PHE A 117 -5.48 -13.25 8.24
C PHE A 117 -4.33 -14.19 7.89
N HIS A 118 -3.11 -13.68 7.86
CA HIS A 118 -1.91 -14.48 7.60
C HIS A 118 -0.67 -13.86 8.23
N ALA A 119 0.35 -14.68 8.36
CA ALA A 119 1.64 -14.32 8.89
C ALA A 119 2.66 -14.30 7.76
N ALA A 120 3.35 -13.18 7.54
CA ALA A 120 4.16 -12.97 6.34
C ALA A 120 3.45 -13.34 5.01
N ASP A 121 4.05 -13.09 3.86
CA ASP A 121 3.46 -13.56 2.59
C ASP A 121 3.63 -15.09 2.44
N SER A 122 2.84 -15.70 1.55
CA SER A 122 2.94 -17.14 1.26
C SER A 122 4.39 -17.54 0.99
N VAL A 123 4.82 -18.69 1.49
CA VAL A 123 6.17 -19.23 1.20
C VAL A 123 6.15 -19.83 -0.20
N LEU A 124 6.66 -19.07 -1.16
CA LEU A 124 6.70 -19.45 -2.58
C LEU A 124 8.01 -20.12 -2.96
N SER A 125 9.09 -19.83 -2.24
CA SER A 125 10.40 -20.47 -2.43
C SER A 125 11.19 -20.62 -1.12
N GLU A 126 12.19 -21.50 -1.13
CA GLU A 126 13.11 -21.68 0.02
C GLU A 126 14.03 -20.48 0.24
N HIS A 127 14.23 -19.65 -0.79
CA HIS A 127 15.10 -18.47 -0.75
C HIS A 127 14.33 -17.17 -0.48
N GLN A 128 13.02 -17.23 -0.24
CA GLN A 128 12.21 -16.05 0.05
C GLN A 128 12.43 -15.59 1.49
N THR A 129 12.81 -14.32 1.65
CA THR A 129 12.79 -13.65 2.94
C THR A 129 11.35 -13.22 3.28
N LEU A 130 10.91 -13.53 4.49
CA LEU A 130 9.59 -13.25 5.03
C LEU A 130 9.62 -12.01 5.92
N ASP A 131 8.51 -11.26 5.91
CA ASP A 131 8.36 -10.09 6.76
C ASP A 131 7.98 -10.48 8.19
N TRP A 132 8.56 -9.77 9.17
CA TRP A 132 8.22 -9.92 10.60
C TRP A 132 6.93 -9.17 10.94
N THR A 133 5.79 -9.68 10.46
CA THR A 133 4.47 -9.07 10.64
C THR A 133 3.35 -10.09 10.50
N ASP A 134 2.31 -9.89 11.31
CA ASP A 134 1.00 -10.50 11.07
C ASP A 134 0.12 -9.50 10.31
N ARG A 135 -0.74 -10.01 9.42
CA ARG A 135 -1.54 -9.16 8.51
C ARG A 135 -2.98 -9.66 8.40
N LEU A 136 -3.90 -8.73 8.20
CA LEU A 136 -5.25 -8.99 7.73
C LEU A 136 -5.46 -8.16 6.46
N PHE A 137 -5.60 -8.84 5.31
CA PHE A 137 -5.98 -8.21 4.05
C PHE A 137 -7.44 -8.50 3.71
N ILE A 138 -8.22 -7.47 3.42
CA ILE A 138 -9.63 -7.61 3.04
C ILE A 138 -10.00 -6.61 1.96
N THR A 139 -10.81 -7.06 1.01
CA THR A 139 -11.44 -6.20 0.00
C THR A 139 -12.50 -5.36 0.70
N ILE A 140 -12.41 -4.03 0.55
CA ILE A 140 -13.32 -3.04 1.14
C ILE A 140 -14.20 -2.31 0.12
N TYR A 141 -13.83 -2.37 -1.17
CA TYR A 141 -14.59 -1.79 -2.26
C TYR A 141 -14.28 -2.52 -3.57
N PRO A 142 -15.23 -2.66 -4.51
CA PRO A 142 -16.66 -2.33 -4.40
C PRO A 142 -17.45 -3.38 -3.61
N GLU A 143 -18.68 -3.04 -3.19
CA GLU A 143 -19.49 -3.86 -2.28
C GLU A 143 -19.77 -5.28 -2.81
N ASP A 144 -19.91 -5.45 -4.12
CA ASP A 144 -20.18 -6.74 -4.77
C ASP A 144 -18.97 -7.68 -4.77
N LYS A 145 -17.76 -7.16 -4.55
CA LYS A 145 -16.52 -7.95 -4.45
C LYS A 145 -16.11 -8.24 -3.01
N ILE A 146 -16.84 -7.73 -2.02
CA ILE A 146 -16.53 -7.96 -0.61
C ILE A 146 -16.81 -9.42 -0.24
N ASN A 147 -15.77 -10.12 0.20
CA ASN A 147 -15.90 -11.46 0.75
C ASN A 147 -16.02 -11.43 2.28
N LEU A 148 -17.26 -11.47 2.78
CA LEU A 148 -17.54 -11.37 4.22
C LEU A 148 -16.92 -12.49 5.06
N ARG A 149 -16.51 -13.61 4.45
CA ARG A 149 -15.80 -14.68 5.17
C ARG A 149 -14.54 -14.17 5.86
N PHE A 150 -13.86 -13.18 5.28
CA PHE A 150 -12.60 -12.64 5.82
C PHE A 150 -12.81 -11.41 6.69
N TRP A 151 -14.03 -10.91 6.82
CA TRP A 151 -14.34 -9.73 7.61
C TRP A 151 -14.57 -10.08 9.07
N PRO A 152 -13.79 -9.49 10.01
CA PRO A 152 -13.99 -9.69 11.43
C PRO A 152 -15.40 -9.31 11.88
N GLU A 153 -16.01 -10.19 12.68
CA GLU A 153 -17.25 -9.91 13.42
C GLU A 153 -16.96 -9.28 14.79
N ASN A 154 -15.74 -9.49 15.29
CA ASN A 154 -15.23 -8.90 16.52
C ASN A 154 -14.02 -8.01 16.20
N PRO A 155 -14.02 -6.73 16.62
CA PRO A 155 -15.06 -6.06 17.41
C PRO A 155 -16.36 -5.79 16.62
N GLU A 156 -17.50 -5.68 17.31
CA GLU A 156 -18.84 -5.58 16.68
C GLU A 156 -18.98 -4.39 15.72
N ASN A 157 -18.27 -3.31 15.98
CA ASN A 157 -18.26 -2.08 15.18
C ASN A 157 -17.22 -2.09 14.03
N PHE A 158 -16.45 -3.16 13.86
CA PHE A 158 -15.38 -3.25 12.85
C PHE A 158 -15.90 -2.91 11.46
N ARG A 159 -17.02 -3.54 11.07
CA ARG A 159 -17.58 -3.39 9.73
C ARG A 159 -18.12 -1.98 9.48
N GLU A 160 -18.83 -1.41 10.45
CA GLU A 160 -19.43 -0.08 10.33
C GLU A 160 -18.34 0.99 10.16
N ILE A 161 -17.34 0.98 11.04
CA ILE A 161 -16.23 1.94 11.02
C ILE A 161 -15.42 1.80 9.73
N LEU A 162 -15.10 0.58 9.30
CA LEU A 162 -14.32 0.38 8.09
C LEU A 162 -15.09 0.78 6.83
N ASN A 163 -16.42 0.58 6.79
CA ASN A 163 -17.24 1.06 5.68
C ASN A 163 -17.28 2.59 5.60
N GLU A 164 -17.45 3.28 6.74
CA GLU A 164 -17.39 4.75 6.78
C GLU A 164 -16.02 5.25 6.33
N TYR A 165 -14.94 4.62 6.82
CA TYR A 165 -13.59 4.97 6.42
C TYR A 165 -13.38 4.77 4.91
N THR A 166 -13.88 3.67 4.36
CA THR A 166 -13.81 3.37 2.92
C THR A 166 -14.47 4.46 2.08
N ARG A 167 -15.67 4.93 2.47
CA ARG A 167 -16.36 6.03 1.77
C ARG A 167 -15.53 7.32 1.76
N ASN A 168 -14.96 7.68 2.91
CA ASN A 168 -14.10 8.86 3.03
C ASN A 168 -12.83 8.72 2.17
N LEU A 169 -12.21 7.53 2.15
CA LEU A 169 -11.05 7.26 1.31
C LEU A 169 -11.38 7.31 -0.19
N SER A 170 -12.54 6.82 -0.61
CA SER A 170 -12.97 6.88 -2.01
C SER A 170 -13.08 8.32 -2.52
N LEU A 171 -13.68 9.21 -1.73
CA LEU A 171 -13.78 10.64 -2.04
C LEU A 171 -12.39 11.30 -2.09
N MET A 172 -11.53 10.98 -1.12
CA MET A 172 -10.17 11.50 -1.07
C MET A 172 -9.32 11.00 -2.25
N LYS A 173 -9.45 9.73 -2.65
CA LYS A 173 -8.77 9.15 -3.81
C LYS A 173 -9.14 9.91 -5.08
N GLU A 174 -10.43 10.11 -5.32
CA GLU A 174 -10.92 10.86 -6.47
C GLU A 174 -10.37 12.29 -6.48
N PHE A 175 -10.49 13.00 -5.35
CA PHE A 175 -9.99 14.36 -5.19
C PHE A 175 -8.48 14.47 -5.43
N LEU A 176 -7.69 13.55 -4.89
CA LEU A 176 -6.23 13.53 -5.06
C LEU A 176 -5.84 13.23 -6.51
N LEU A 177 -6.47 12.26 -7.17
CA LEU A 177 -6.18 11.94 -8.57
C LEU A 177 -6.48 13.13 -9.50
N LYS A 178 -7.61 13.82 -9.27
CA LYS A 178 -7.96 15.06 -9.98
C LYS A 178 -6.95 16.18 -9.72
N SER A 179 -6.58 16.38 -8.45
CA SER A 179 -5.58 17.38 -8.06
C SER A 179 -4.21 17.08 -8.68
N MET A 180 -3.82 15.81 -8.77
CA MET A 180 -2.60 15.37 -9.44
C MET A 180 -2.61 15.73 -10.92
N ALA A 181 -3.68 15.40 -11.64
CA ALA A 181 -3.85 15.74 -13.06
C ALA A 181 -3.85 17.26 -13.27
N LYS A 182 -4.63 18.00 -12.47
CA LYS A 182 -4.66 19.46 -12.49
C LYS A 182 -3.28 20.08 -12.28
N SER A 183 -2.46 19.52 -11.37
CA SER A 183 -1.09 19.99 -11.12
C SER A 183 -0.15 19.85 -12.33
N LEU A 184 -0.47 18.93 -13.25
CA LEU A 184 0.24 18.73 -14.50
C LEU A 184 -0.35 19.51 -15.68
N ASN A 185 -1.42 20.28 -15.46
CA ASN A 185 -2.18 21.00 -16.49
C ASN A 185 -2.76 20.09 -17.59
N ILE A 186 -3.26 18.92 -17.20
CA ILE A 186 -3.95 17.97 -18.06
C ILE A 186 -5.39 17.78 -17.59
N GLU A 187 -6.20 17.06 -18.36
CA GLU A 187 -7.60 16.78 -18.06
C GLU A 187 -7.76 16.10 -16.68
N GLU A 188 -8.61 16.64 -15.81
CA GLU A 188 -8.63 16.27 -14.39
C GLU A 188 -8.99 14.78 -14.15
N ASP A 189 -9.84 14.19 -14.99
CA ASP A 189 -10.25 12.80 -14.84
C ASP A 189 -9.28 11.79 -15.48
N CYS A 190 -8.19 12.23 -16.13
CA CYS A 190 -7.35 11.34 -16.95
C CYS A 190 -6.76 10.17 -16.16
N PHE A 191 -6.33 10.40 -14.91
CA PHE A 191 -5.83 9.35 -14.03
C PHE A 191 -6.95 8.49 -13.45
N LEU A 192 -8.08 9.11 -13.11
CA LEU A 192 -9.24 8.40 -12.56
C LEU A 192 -9.82 7.41 -13.57
N LYS A 193 -9.91 7.81 -14.84
CA LYS A 193 -10.40 6.99 -15.95
C LYS A 193 -9.60 5.71 -16.12
N GLN A 194 -8.28 5.72 -15.88
CA GLN A 194 -7.44 4.51 -15.96
C GLN A 194 -7.73 3.50 -14.83
N TYR A 195 -8.31 3.92 -13.70
CA TYR A 195 -8.75 2.97 -12.67
C TYR A 195 -9.99 2.17 -13.09
N GLY A 196 -10.90 2.76 -13.88
CA GLY A 196 -12.13 2.12 -14.32
C GLY A 196 -13.17 1.91 -13.22
N GLU A 197 -14.38 1.53 -13.63
CA GLU A 197 -15.53 1.33 -12.73
C GLU A 197 -15.37 0.12 -11.80
N GLY A 198 -14.66 -0.93 -12.27
CA GLY A 198 -14.38 -2.13 -11.48
C GLY A 198 -13.18 -2.02 -10.54
N ALA A 199 -12.63 -0.82 -10.33
CA ALA A 199 -11.51 -0.57 -9.43
C ALA A 199 -11.79 -1.08 -8.02
N MET A 200 -10.78 -1.66 -7.37
CA MET A 200 -10.92 -2.26 -6.05
C MET A 200 -10.13 -1.47 -5.02
N MET A 201 -10.60 -1.47 -3.78
CA MET A 201 -9.82 -1.03 -2.62
C MET A 201 -9.64 -2.21 -1.68
N VAL A 202 -8.41 -2.41 -1.23
CA VAL A 202 -8.04 -3.48 -0.30
C VAL A 202 -7.39 -2.86 0.93
N ALA A 203 -7.96 -3.13 2.10
CA ALA A 203 -7.38 -2.75 3.39
C ALA A 203 -6.39 -3.83 3.85
N GLY A 204 -5.18 -3.42 4.19
CA GLY A 204 -4.18 -4.23 4.86
C GLY A 204 -3.90 -3.69 6.26
N PHE A 205 -4.37 -4.40 7.28
CA PHE A 205 -3.95 -4.13 8.65
C PHE A 205 -2.67 -4.91 8.92
N ASN A 206 -1.57 -4.20 9.19
CA ASN A 206 -0.26 -4.79 9.45
C ASN A 206 0.12 -4.59 10.91
N PHE A 207 0.36 -5.71 11.59
CA PHE A 207 0.73 -5.76 12.99
C PHE A 207 2.18 -6.23 13.13
N TYR A 208 3.05 -5.28 13.43
CA TYR A 208 4.48 -5.49 13.62
C TYR A 208 4.75 -5.72 15.11
N LEU A 209 5.21 -6.92 15.45
CA LEU A 209 5.59 -7.26 16.81
C LEU A 209 7.02 -6.80 17.11
N PRO A 210 7.37 -6.66 18.41
CA PRO A 210 8.76 -6.53 18.81
C PRO A 210 9.63 -7.63 18.18
N CYS A 211 10.74 -7.23 17.57
CA CYS A 211 11.70 -8.14 16.94
C CYS A 211 12.97 -8.19 17.79
N PRO A 212 13.50 -9.38 18.12
CA PRO A 212 14.75 -9.50 18.87
C PRO A 212 15.98 -9.06 18.07
N ARG A 213 15.90 -9.07 16.73
CA ARG A 213 16.96 -8.67 15.80
C ARG A 213 16.41 -7.73 14.72
N PRO A 214 16.02 -6.50 15.08
CA PRO A 214 15.42 -5.55 14.14
C PRO A 214 16.40 -5.10 13.05
N ASP A 215 17.71 -5.25 13.30
CA ASP A 215 18.80 -5.03 12.34
C ASP A 215 18.75 -5.98 11.13
N LEU A 216 18.00 -7.08 11.23
CA LEU A 216 17.94 -8.15 10.23
C LEU A 216 16.58 -8.27 9.52
N THR A 217 15.60 -7.40 9.80
CA THR A 217 14.26 -7.48 9.17
C THR A 217 13.95 -6.23 8.35
N VAL A 218 13.49 -6.39 7.11
CA VAL A 218 13.10 -5.26 6.25
C VAL A 218 11.90 -5.65 5.40
N TYR A 219 10.81 -4.87 5.48
CA TYR A 219 9.72 -4.93 4.51
C TYR A 219 9.89 -3.84 3.47
N LEU A 220 9.77 -4.16 2.18
CA LEU A 220 9.81 -3.20 1.07
C LEU A 220 8.43 -3.05 0.45
N SER A 221 8.02 -1.82 0.14
CA SER A 221 6.80 -1.57 -0.61
C SER A 221 6.98 -0.46 -1.64
N THR A 222 6.25 -0.57 -2.75
CA THR A 222 6.33 0.31 -3.92
C THR A 222 4.98 0.42 -4.61
N VAL A 223 4.64 1.60 -5.15
CA VAL A 223 3.39 1.82 -5.89
C VAL A 223 3.67 2.61 -7.16
N TYR A 224 3.67 1.93 -8.32
CA TYR A 224 4.17 2.53 -9.57
C TYR A 224 3.12 3.21 -10.44
N LEU A 225 1.82 3.08 -10.12
CA LEU A 225 0.73 3.57 -10.98
C LEU A 225 0.87 5.06 -11.31
N SER A 226 1.09 5.91 -10.30
CA SER A 226 1.26 7.36 -10.50
C SER A 226 2.47 7.69 -11.37
N THR A 227 3.59 6.98 -11.21
CA THR A 227 4.79 7.11 -12.05
C THR A 227 4.49 6.74 -13.51
N ILE A 228 3.82 5.62 -13.75
CA ILE A 228 3.50 5.14 -15.11
C ILE A 228 2.55 6.12 -15.80
N MET A 229 1.42 6.45 -15.17
CA MET A 229 0.41 7.33 -15.75
C MET A 229 0.94 8.74 -16.04
N SER A 230 1.83 9.24 -15.18
CA SER A 230 2.44 10.57 -15.34
C SER A 230 3.68 10.59 -16.25
N ASN A 231 3.98 9.49 -16.95
CA ASN A 231 5.19 9.34 -17.77
C ASN A 231 6.48 9.70 -17.00
N GLY A 232 6.57 9.30 -15.73
CA GLY A 232 7.74 9.48 -14.87
C GLY A 232 7.88 10.87 -14.24
N MET A 233 6.88 11.74 -14.41
CA MET A 233 6.86 13.04 -13.73
C MET A 233 6.71 12.89 -12.23
N PHE A 234 5.81 12.03 -11.78
CA PHE A 234 5.71 11.64 -10.38
C PHE A 234 6.62 10.45 -10.09
N LYS A 235 7.15 10.42 -8.88
CA LYS A 235 8.08 9.39 -8.40
C LYS A 235 7.32 8.40 -7.52
N SER A 236 7.81 7.17 -7.51
CA SER A 236 7.41 6.13 -6.55
C SER A 236 8.67 5.66 -5.85
N PRO A 237 9.00 6.20 -4.66
CA PRO A 237 10.17 5.77 -3.92
C PRO A 237 9.96 4.33 -3.44
N MET A 238 11.06 3.58 -3.34
CA MET A 238 11.07 2.40 -2.49
C MET A 238 11.03 2.88 -1.05
N HIS A 239 10.05 2.40 -0.28
CA HIS A 239 10.00 2.66 1.15
C HIS A 239 10.13 1.34 1.89
N ARG A 240 10.71 1.42 3.08
CA ARG A 240 10.89 0.28 3.96
C ARG A 240 10.21 0.47 5.30
N VAL A 241 9.69 -0.62 5.85
CA VAL A 241 9.25 -0.65 7.24
C VAL A 241 10.28 -1.38 8.07
N VAL A 242 10.76 -0.71 9.12
CA VAL A 242 11.69 -1.26 10.10
C VAL A 242 10.92 -1.68 11.35
N THR A 243 11.35 -2.79 11.96
CA THR A 243 10.83 -3.23 13.26
C THR A 243 11.68 -2.64 14.38
N ASN A 244 11.26 -2.87 15.63
CA ASN A 244 12.00 -2.49 16.82
C ASN A 244 11.85 -3.57 17.88
N SER A 245 12.66 -3.54 18.94
CA SER A 245 12.66 -4.56 19.99
C SER A 245 11.75 -4.26 21.19
N GLU A 246 11.09 -3.10 21.23
CA GLU A 246 10.45 -2.58 22.44
C GLU A 246 8.92 -2.56 22.37
N ARG A 247 8.38 -2.15 21.22
CA ARG A 247 6.95 -1.86 21.06
C ARG A 247 6.39 -2.48 19.80
N GLU A 248 5.17 -2.98 19.92
CA GLU A 248 4.32 -3.31 18.78
C GLU A 248 3.92 -2.04 18.01
N ARG A 249 3.64 -2.21 16.73
CA ARG A 249 3.14 -1.16 15.85
C ARG A 249 2.04 -1.73 14.97
N LEU A 250 0.92 -1.02 14.91
CA LEU A 250 -0.16 -1.31 13.97
C LEU A 250 -0.17 -0.23 12.87
N THR A 251 -0.46 -0.65 11.64
CA THR A 251 -0.76 0.26 10.54
C THR A 251 -1.95 -0.25 9.75
N LEU A 252 -2.73 0.67 9.19
CA LEU A 252 -3.74 0.38 8.19
C LEU A 252 -3.32 1.04 6.87
N ALA A 253 -3.04 0.23 5.86
CA ALA A 253 -2.79 0.68 4.50
C ALA A 253 -3.99 0.33 3.63
N VAL A 254 -4.40 1.24 2.74
CA VAL A 254 -5.46 0.95 1.76
C VAL A 254 -4.89 1.11 0.36
N PHE A 255 -4.95 0.02 -0.40
CA PHE A 255 -4.41 -0.07 -1.74
C PHE A 255 -5.55 0.09 -2.74
N CYS A 256 -5.41 1.04 -3.66
CA CYS A 256 -6.34 1.23 -4.76
C CYS A 256 -5.81 0.49 -5.99
N HIS A 257 -6.55 -0.51 -6.44
CA HIS A 257 -6.23 -1.31 -7.61
C HIS A 257 -7.12 -0.91 -8.79
N PRO A 258 -6.56 -0.65 -9.97
CA PRO A 258 -7.37 -0.46 -11.18
C PRO A 258 -8.12 -1.75 -11.55
N ASP A 259 -9.24 -1.61 -12.24
CA ASP A 259 -9.92 -2.73 -12.88
C ASP A 259 -8.95 -3.41 -13.86
N ALA A 260 -8.89 -4.73 -13.78
CA ALA A 260 -7.99 -5.58 -14.56
C ALA A 260 -8.17 -5.35 -16.09
N LYS A 261 -9.39 -5.01 -16.52
CA LYS A 261 -9.72 -4.73 -17.92
C LYS A 261 -9.16 -3.41 -18.46
N MET A 262 -8.76 -2.49 -17.56
CA MET A 262 -8.31 -1.16 -17.94
C MET A 262 -6.88 -1.17 -18.47
N GLU A 263 -6.65 -0.31 -19.44
CA GLU A 263 -5.32 -0.04 -19.96
C GLU A 263 -4.65 1.03 -19.09
N ILE A 264 -3.54 0.63 -18.46
CA ILE A 264 -2.69 1.50 -17.66
C ILE A 264 -1.50 1.90 -18.51
N GLY A 265 -1.24 3.20 -18.63
CA GLY A 265 -0.11 3.71 -19.39
C GLY A 265 0.07 5.21 -19.24
N PRO A 266 1.18 5.77 -19.77
CA PRO A 266 1.37 7.21 -19.82
C PRO A 266 0.19 7.92 -20.47
N VAL A 267 -0.33 8.96 -19.81
CA VAL A 267 -1.32 9.85 -20.40
C VAL A 267 -0.71 10.55 -21.62
N GLU A 268 -1.41 10.51 -22.76
CA GLU A 268 -0.86 10.95 -24.06
C GLU A 268 -0.45 12.42 -24.05
N GLU A 269 -1.18 13.29 -23.33
CA GLU A 269 -0.86 14.71 -23.16
C GLU A 269 0.49 14.97 -22.46
N LEU A 270 1.09 13.96 -21.81
CA LEU A 270 2.38 14.05 -21.13
C LEU A 270 3.55 13.50 -21.95
N ILE A 271 3.32 13.15 -23.22
CA ILE A 271 4.30 12.61 -24.14
C ILE A 271 4.58 13.64 -25.22
N ASP A 272 5.85 14.03 -25.36
CA ASP A 272 6.30 14.97 -26.39
C ASP A 272 7.75 14.67 -26.81
N GLU A 273 8.31 15.49 -27.71
CA GLU A 273 9.69 15.32 -28.19
C GLU A 273 10.75 15.44 -27.07
N LYS A 274 10.47 16.22 -26.02
CA LYS A 274 11.36 16.42 -24.87
C LYS A 274 11.18 15.32 -23.82
N ARG A 275 10.00 14.71 -23.75
CA ARG A 275 9.68 13.57 -22.90
C ARG A 275 8.99 12.48 -23.73
N PRO A 276 9.78 11.62 -24.40
CA PRO A 276 9.22 10.49 -25.11
C PRO A 276 8.54 9.52 -24.13
N ARG A 277 7.75 8.59 -24.68
CA ARG A 277 7.09 7.55 -23.89
C ARG A 277 8.14 6.71 -23.14
N LEU A 278 8.04 6.66 -21.82
CA LEU A 278 8.94 5.86 -20.97
C LEU A 278 8.38 4.49 -20.61
N TYR A 279 7.05 4.33 -20.65
CA TYR A 279 6.36 3.11 -20.22
C TYR A 279 5.39 2.60 -21.28
N LYS A 280 5.29 1.29 -21.39
CA LYS A 280 4.33 0.56 -22.22
C LYS A 280 2.94 0.64 -21.59
N THR A 281 1.91 0.63 -22.44
CA THR A 281 0.53 0.44 -22.00
C THR A 281 0.28 -1.04 -21.69
N MET A 282 -0.39 -1.34 -20.59
CA MET A 282 -0.60 -2.70 -20.06
C MET A 282 -2.03 -2.90 -19.53
N LYS A 283 -2.54 -4.13 -19.62
CA LYS A 283 -3.73 -4.59 -18.89
C LYS A 283 -3.30 -5.45 -17.71
N ASP A 284 -4.23 -5.74 -16.80
CA ASP A 284 -3.99 -6.62 -15.65
C ASP A 284 -2.77 -6.18 -14.81
N TYR A 285 -2.63 -4.87 -14.58
CA TYR A 285 -1.49 -4.28 -13.85
C TYR A 285 -1.19 -5.01 -12.53
N VAL A 286 -2.24 -5.37 -11.79
CA VAL A 286 -2.14 -6.06 -10.50
C VAL A 286 -1.49 -7.43 -10.65
N ALA A 287 -1.83 -8.19 -11.70
CA ALA A 287 -1.23 -9.48 -11.98
C ALA A 287 0.25 -9.32 -12.33
N ILE A 288 0.58 -8.38 -13.23
CA ILE A 288 1.97 -8.07 -13.60
C ILE A 288 2.79 -7.65 -12.37
N TYR A 289 2.20 -6.84 -11.48
CA TYR A 289 2.82 -6.43 -10.24
C TYR A 289 3.21 -7.64 -9.39
N PHE A 290 2.23 -8.48 -9.03
CA PHE A 290 2.48 -9.63 -8.16
C PHE A 290 3.35 -10.69 -8.82
N GLU A 291 3.28 -10.91 -10.13
CA GLU A 291 4.16 -11.84 -10.83
C GLU A 291 5.64 -11.42 -10.77
N ASN A 292 5.93 -10.12 -10.93
CA ASN A 292 7.30 -9.61 -10.84
C ASN A 292 7.80 -9.58 -9.40
N ASP A 293 6.93 -9.21 -8.45
CA ASP A 293 7.24 -9.21 -7.03
C ASP A 293 7.63 -10.62 -6.53
N LYS A 294 6.89 -11.66 -6.95
CA LYS A 294 7.22 -13.08 -6.69
C LYS A 294 8.59 -13.50 -7.23
N LEU A 295 9.10 -12.80 -8.25
CA LEU A 295 10.41 -13.05 -8.87
C LEU A 295 11.51 -12.14 -8.32
N ASN A 296 11.25 -11.35 -7.26
CA ASN A 296 12.14 -10.31 -6.73
C ASN A 296 12.60 -9.30 -7.80
N LYS A 297 11.76 -9.06 -8.82
CA LYS A 297 11.99 -8.05 -9.87
C LYS A 297 11.13 -6.83 -9.58
N ARG A 298 11.61 -5.63 -9.91
CA ARG A 298 10.78 -4.43 -9.79
C ARG A 298 9.68 -4.47 -10.86
N PRO A 299 8.39 -4.45 -10.50
CA PRO A 299 7.30 -4.44 -11.47
C PRO A 299 7.40 -3.37 -12.55
N ILE A 300 7.92 -2.19 -12.22
CA ILE A 300 8.08 -1.08 -13.17
C ILE A 300 9.06 -1.41 -14.32
N ASP A 301 10.05 -2.29 -14.08
CA ASP A 301 11.04 -2.65 -15.10
C ASP A 301 10.40 -3.51 -16.20
N ALA A 302 9.34 -4.27 -15.89
CA ALA A 302 8.62 -5.06 -16.88
C ALA A 302 7.91 -4.20 -17.95
N VAL A 303 7.64 -2.93 -17.63
CA VAL A 303 6.88 -2.03 -18.50
C VAL A 303 7.64 -0.81 -18.95
N THR A 304 8.90 -0.67 -18.55
CA THR A 304 9.78 0.36 -19.10
C THR A 304 10.12 0.03 -20.56
N ILE A 305 10.29 1.06 -21.40
CA ILE A 305 10.70 0.97 -22.82
C ILE A 305 12.23 1.03 -22.93
#